data_AF-A0A967UCZ1-F1
#
_entry.id   AF-A0A967UCZ1-F1
#
_cell.length_a   1.000
_cell.length_b   1.000
_cell.length_c   1.000
_cell.angle_alpha   90.00
_cell.angle_beta   90.00
_cell.angle_gamma   90.00
#
_symmetry.space_group_name_H-M   'P 1'
#
loop_
_entity.id
_entity.type
_entity.pdbx_description
1 polymer ?
#
loop_
_entity_poly.entity_id
_entity_poly.type
_entity_poly.pdbx_seq_one_letter_code
_entity_poly.pdbx_strand_id
1 'polypeptide(L)'
;MAGVLDLHAAAGLVPDGASIYIGGAVLRRKPMALLRALVDAGRRDLHAITFAGSVDIELLVGSGVAAAVSSAYVGLGASGFAPIFKEAAESGEVDDREYSEWTM
;
A
#
# COMPACT_ATOMS: atom_id res chain seq x y z
N MET A 1 12.09 -23.32 -0.88
CA MET A 1 12.41 -23.45 0.55
C MET A 1 12.17 -22.10 1.21
N ALA A 2 11.36 -22.04 2.29
CA ALA A 2 11.20 -20.82 3.06
C ALA A 2 12.42 -20.65 3.97
N GLY A 3 13.25 -19.64 3.69
CA GLY A 3 14.32 -19.20 4.58
C GLY A 3 13.86 -18.07 5.48
N VAL A 4 14.54 -17.86 6.61
CA VAL A 4 14.33 -16.68 7.46
C VAL A 4 15.11 -15.52 6.86
N LEU A 5 14.43 -14.40 6.62
CA LEU A 5 15.01 -13.15 6.12
C LEU A 5 14.72 -12.03 7.11
N ASP A 6 15.61 -11.04 7.19
CA ASP A 6 15.27 -9.76 7.80
C ASP A 6 14.39 -8.91 6.85
N LEU A 7 13.88 -7.78 7.35
CA LEU A 7 12.96 -6.94 6.60
C LEU A 7 13.61 -6.24 5.39
N HIS A 8 14.88 -5.85 5.48
CA HIS A 8 15.57 -5.21 4.36
C HIS A 8 15.85 -6.20 3.23
N ALA A 9 16.28 -7.41 3.57
CA ALA A 9 16.45 -8.50 2.62
C ALA A 9 15.11 -8.84 1.95
N ALA A 10 14.01 -8.91 2.71
CA ALA A 10 12.68 -9.14 2.16
C ALA A 10 12.21 -8.01 1.23
N ALA A 11 12.41 -6.74 1.62
CA ALA A 11 12.14 -5.58 0.76
C ALA A 11 13.02 -5.56 -0.50
N GLY A 12 14.23 -6.10 -0.41
CA GLY A 12 15.16 -6.32 -1.52
C GLY A 12 14.59 -7.21 -2.63
N LEU A 13 13.62 -8.09 -2.31
CA LEU A 13 13.00 -9.00 -3.28
C LEU A 13 11.92 -8.33 -4.14
N VAL A 14 11.41 -7.18 -3.73
CA VAL A 14 10.38 -6.44 -4.47
C VAL A 14 11.07 -5.46 -5.42
N PRO A 15 11.00 -5.62 -6.75
CA PRO A 15 11.57 -4.66 -7.68
C PRO A 15 10.69 -3.39 -7.77
N ASP A 16 11.27 -2.30 -8.25
CA ASP A 16 10.50 -1.11 -8.61
C ASP A 16 9.50 -1.44 -9.73
N GLY A 17 8.35 -0.76 -9.76
CA GLY A 17 7.29 -1.06 -10.74
C GLY A 17 6.46 -2.31 -10.42
N ALA A 18 6.74 -3.02 -9.33
CA ALA A 18 6.03 -4.25 -9.00
C ALA A 18 4.58 -4.00 -8.55
N SER A 19 3.69 -4.94 -8.85
CA SER A 19 2.39 -5.05 -8.17
C SER A 19 2.52 -5.88 -6.91
N ILE A 20 2.09 -5.33 -5.77
CA ILE A 20 2.12 -6.01 -4.48
C ILE A 20 0.72 -6.09 -3.88
N TYR A 21 0.36 -7.26 -3.36
CA TYR A 21 -0.87 -7.42 -2.59
C TYR A 21 -0.58 -7.28 -1.09
N ILE A 22 -1.30 -6.38 -0.43
CA ILE A 22 -1.13 -6.05 0.99
C ILE A 22 -2.24 -6.74 1.78
N GLY A 23 -1.86 -7.72 2.59
CA GLY A 23 -2.79 -8.41 3.50
C GLY A 23 -3.26 -7.54 4.67
N GLY A 24 -4.19 -8.09 5.45
CA GLY A 24 -4.86 -7.36 6.54
C GLY A 24 -6.07 -6.58 6.03
N ALA A 25 -6.79 -5.90 6.93
CA ALA A 25 -8.01 -5.18 6.59
C ALA A 25 -8.21 -3.95 7.48
N VAL A 26 -8.38 -2.78 6.87
CA VAL A 26 -8.43 -1.49 7.58
C VAL A 26 -7.25 -1.43 8.56
N LEU A 27 -7.44 -1.09 9.83
CA LEU A 27 -6.36 -1.01 10.82
C LEU A 27 -5.89 -2.36 11.41
N ARG A 28 -6.30 -3.50 10.84
CA ARG A 28 -6.01 -4.83 11.42
C ARG A 28 -4.91 -5.57 10.66
N ARG A 29 -3.82 -5.87 11.38
CA ARG A 29 -2.69 -6.70 10.94
C ARG A 29 -2.08 -6.28 9.60
N LYS A 30 -2.06 -4.97 9.31
CA LYS A 30 -1.32 -4.44 8.16
C LYS A 30 0.18 -4.70 8.35
N PRO A 31 0.92 -5.15 7.33
CA PRO A 31 2.34 -5.52 7.43
C PRO A 31 3.25 -4.28 7.46
N MET A 32 2.98 -3.34 8.36
CA MET A 32 3.60 -2.00 8.38
C MET A 32 5.12 -2.03 8.47
N ALA A 33 5.71 -3.03 9.14
CA ALA A 33 7.15 -3.15 9.24
C ALA A 33 7.81 -3.42 7.88
N LEU A 34 7.19 -4.28 7.05
CA LEU A 34 7.68 -4.53 5.69
C LEU A 34 7.45 -3.32 4.78
N LEU A 35 6.29 -2.66 4.89
CA LEU A 35 6.00 -1.47 4.09
C LEU A 35 6.99 -0.33 4.39
N ARG A 36 7.34 -0.11 5.66
CA ARG A 36 8.42 0.83 6.02
C ARG A 36 9.76 0.40 5.43
N ALA A 37 10.10 -0.88 5.46
CA ALA A 37 11.34 -1.36 4.86
C ALA A 37 11.38 -1.15 3.33
N LEU A 38 10.24 -1.19 2.63
CA LEU A 38 10.15 -0.81 1.21
C LEU A 38 10.43 0.69 1.01
N VAL A 39 9.86 1.54 1.87
CA VAL A 39 10.12 3.00 1.87
C VAL A 39 11.60 3.27 2.13
N ASP A 40 12.18 2.66 3.16
CA ASP A 40 13.59 2.83 3.54
C ASP A 40 14.55 2.32 2.46
N ALA A 41 14.16 1.26 1.74
CA ALA A 41 14.90 0.75 0.58
C ALA A 41 14.76 1.65 -0.66
N GLY A 42 13.95 2.71 -0.60
CA GLY A 42 13.76 3.66 -1.69
C GLY A 42 13.01 3.07 -2.88
N ARG A 43 12.15 2.05 -2.66
CA ARG A 43 11.33 1.45 -3.72
C ARG A 43 10.38 2.46 -4.32
N ARG A 44 10.11 2.34 -5.63
CA ARG A 44 9.23 3.26 -6.34
C ARG A 44 8.31 2.57 -7.34
N ASP A 45 7.35 3.35 -7.82
CA ASP A 45 6.41 2.99 -8.87
C ASP A 45 5.60 1.72 -8.57
N LEU A 46 5.37 1.42 -7.29
CA LEU A 46 4.64 0.23 -6.91
C LEU A 46 3.14 0.38 -7.20
N HIS A 47 2.53 -0.72 -7.62
CA HIS A 47 1.08 -0.85 -7.67
C HIS A 47 0.61 -1.59 -6.41
N ALA A 48 0.01 -0.84 -5.48
CA ALA A 48 -0.46 -1.37 -4.21
C ALA A 48 -1.89 -1.90 -4.35
N ILE A 49 -2.07 -3.20 -4.12
CA ILE A 49 -3.37 -3.87 -4.20
C ILE A 49 -3.80 -4.24 -2.77
N THR A 50 -4.99 -3.86 -2.35
CA THR A 50 -5.51 -4.20 -1.01
C THR A 50 -7.02 -4.31 -1.03
N PHE A 51 -7.56 -5.31 -0.32
CA PHE A 51 -9.02 -5.42 -0.14
C PHE A 51 -9.60 -4.18 0.56
N ALA A 52 -9.06 -3.85 1.74
CA ALA A 52 -9.47 -2.68 2.50
C ALA A 52 -8.22 -1.95 3.02
N GLY A 53 -7.83 -0.87 2.33
CA GLY A 53 -6.68 -0.03 2.61
C GLY A 53 -6.90 0.91 3.80
N SER A 54 -5.80 1.37 4.39
CA SER A 54 -5.74 2.26 5.55
C SER A 54 -4.37 2.95 5.67
N VAL A 55 -3.73 2.88 6.84
CA VAL A 55 -2.37 3.39 7.13
C VAL A 55 -1.28 2.81 6.21
N ASP A 56 -1.52 1.64 5.64
CA ASP A 56 -0.66 1.03 4.62
C ASP A 56 -0.65 1.85 3.33
N ILE A 57 -1.82 2.25 2.83
CA ILE A 57 -1.93 3.07 1.62
C ILE A 57 -1.49 4.50 1.90
N GLU A 58 -1.89 5.09 3.03
CA GLU A 58 -1.40 6.42 3.44
C GLU A 58 0.14 6.48 3.49
N LEU A 59 0.78 5.43 4.03
CA LEU A 59 2.24 5.36 4.08
C LEU A 59 2.84 5.28 2.68
N LEU A 60 2.37 4.36 1.83
CA LEU A 60 2.98 4.12 0.52
C LEU A 60 2.74 5.29 -0.45
N VAL A 61 1.56 5.91 -0.40
CA VAL A 61 1.24 7.10 -1.20
C VAL A 61 1.99 8.31 -0.67
N GLY A 62 1.92 8.59 0.63
CA GLY A 62 2.60 9.76 1.24
C GLY A 62 4.13 9.72 1.18
N SER A 63 4.72 8.57 0.88
CA SER A 63 6.16 8.41 0.66
C SER A 63 6.56 8.40 -0.82
N GLY A 64 5.60 8.53 -1.75
CA GLY A 64 5.84 8.45 -3.19
C GLY A 64 6.28 7.06 -3.67
N VAL A 65 6.03 6.01 -2.88
CA VAL A 65 6.39 4.63 -3.22
C VAL A 65 5.35 4.00 -4.13
N ALA A 66 4.06 4.30 -3.91
CA ALA A 66 2.97 3.80 -4.74
C ALA A 66 2.62 4.77 -5.87
N ALA A 67 2.62 4.28 -7.11
CA ALA A 67 2.15 5.01 -8.29
C ALA A 67 0.69 4.65 -8.66
N ALA A 68 0.19 3.51 -8.19
CA ALA A 68 -1.19 3.08 -8.40
C ALA A 68 -1.73 2.35 -7.17
N VAL A 69 -3.04 2.44 -6.94
CA VAL A 69 -3.74 1.74 -5.86
C VAL A 69 -4.97 1.05 -6.43
N SER A 70 -5.06 -0.27 -6.26
CA SER A 70 -6.29 -1.03 -6.50
C SER A 70 -6.93 -1.40 -5.16
N SER A 71 -8.17 -0.95 -4.94
CA SER A 71 -8.87 -1.24 -3.68
C SER A 71 -10.39 -1.15 -3.81
N ALA A 72 -11.10 -1.59 -2.77
CA ALA A 72 -12.56 -1.46 -2.65
C ALA A 72 -12.92 -0.42 -1.59
N TYR A 73 -11.94 -0.06 -0.77
CA TYR A 73 -12.07 0.91 0.29
C TYR A 73 -10.68 1.34 0.72
N VAL A 74 -10.50 2.64 0.96
CA VAL A 74 -9.36 3.18 1.69
C VAL A 74 -9.87 4.15 2.76
N GLY A 75 -9.53 3.88 4.02
CA GLY A 75 -9.90 4.74 5.12
C GLY A 75 -9.35 4.28 6.47
N LEU A 76 -9.42 5.15 7.47
CA LEU A 76 -8.81 4.94 8.78
C LEU A 76 -9.83 4.48 9.83
N GLY A 77 -10.96 3.92 9.39
CA GLY A 77 -12.02 3.43 10.27
C GLY A 77 -12.56 4.55 11.17
N ALA A 78 -12.54 4.32 12.48
CA ALA A 78 -13.02 5.30 13.47
C ALA A 78 -12.18 6.59 13.52
N SER A 79 -10.97 6.58 12.95
CA SER A 79 -10.11 7.76 12.87
C SER A 79 -10.43 8.68 11.69
N GLY A 80 -11.37 8.29 10.82
CA GLY A 80 -11.86 9.11 9.72
C GLY A 80 -11.36 8.67 8.35
N PHE A 81 -11.31 9.64 7.44
CA PHE A 81 -10.88 9.44 6.05
C PHE A 81 -9.36 9.22 5.95
N ALA A 82 -8.91 8.78 4.78
CA ALA A 82 -7.50 8.71 4.40
C ALA A 82 -7.11 9.99 3.62
N PRO A 83 -6.64 11.06 4.29
CA PRO A 83 -6.48 12.37 3.66
C PRO A 83 -5.37 12.39 2.60
N ILE A 84 -4.25 11.69 2.82
CA ILE A 84 -3.12 11.67 1.89
C ILE A 84 -3.53 10.93 0.62
N PHE A 85 -4.15 9.76 0.78
CA PHE A 85 -4.65 9.01 -0.38
C PHE A 85 -5.71 9.80 -1.14
N LYS A 86 -6.66 10.42 -0.42
CA LYS A 86 -7.71 11.24 -1.02
C LYS A 86 -7.13 12.36 -1.88
N GLU A 87 -6.20 13.14 -1.34
CA GLU A 87 -5.59 14.26 -2.06
C GLU A 87 -4.80 13.78 -3.30
N ALA A 88 -4.03 12.69 -3.17
CA ALA A 88 -3.29 12.11 -4.28
C ALA A 88 -4.22 11.55 -5.38
N ALA A 89 -5.33 10.93 -5.02
CA ALA A 89 -6.30 10.41 -5.97
C ALA A 89 -7.04 11.56 -6.69
N GLU A 90 -7.47 12.59 -5.96
CA GLU A 90 -8.18 13.74 -6.52
C GLU A 90 -7.29 14.60 -7.44
N SER A 91 -6.00 14.67 -7.15
CA SER A 91 -5.02 15.37 -7.99
C SER A 91 -4.50 14.55 -9.16
N GLY A 92 -4.76 13.24 -9.19
CA GLY A 92 -4.21 12.31 -10.18
C GLY A 92 -2.73 12.00 -9.99
N GLU A 93 -2.16 12.28 -8.81
CA GLU A 93 -0.79 11.89 -8.44
C GLU A 93 -0.66 10.37 -8.33
N VAL A 94 -1.73 9.69 -7.90
CA VAL A 94 -1.81 8.23 -7.87
C VAL A 94 -2.94 7.74 -8.79
N ASP A 95 -2.69 6.67 -9.53
CA ASP A 95 -3.72 6.00 -10.32
C ASP A 95 -4.63 5.17 -9.39
N ASP A 96 -5.78 5.75 -9.01
CA ASP A 96 -6.80 5.12 -8.19
C ASP A 96 -7.73 4.22 -9.02
N ARG A 97 -7.76 2.93 -8.66
CA ARG A 97 -8.55 1.88 -9.31
C ARG A 97 -9.50 1.28 -8.29
N GLU A 98 -10.69 1.86 -8.23
CA GLU A 98 -11.75 1.39 -7.34
C GLU A 98 -12.49 0.17 -7.92
N TYR A 99 -12.70 -0.83 -7.08
CA TYR A 99 -13.50 -2.03 -7.37
C TYR A 99 -14.55 -2.23 -6.29
N SER A 100 -15.70 -2.81 -6.62
CA SER A 100 -16.60 -3.31 -5.57
C SER A 100 -15.93 -4.43 -4.79
N GLU A 101 -16.31 -4.64 -3.52
CA GLU A 101 -15.80 -5.75 -2.70
C GLU A 101 -15.97 -7.13 -3.36
N TRP A 102 -16.96 -7.29 -4.24
CA TRP A 102 -17.22 -8.52 -4.98
C TRP A 102 -16.25 -8.75 -6.15
N THR A 103 -15.82 -7.67 -6.80
CA THR A 103 -15.02 -7.71 -8.03
C THR A 103 -13.52 -7.73 -7.79
N MET A 104 -13.09 -7.63 -6.53
CA MET A 104 -11.68 -7.61 -6.15
C MET A 104 -11.15 -8.99 -5.74
#